data_AF-A0A2D4PT39-F1
#
_entry.id   AF-A0A2D4PT39-F1
#
_cell.length_a   1.000
_cell.length_b   1.000
_cell.length_c   1.000
_cell.angle_alpha   90.00
_cell.angle_beta   90.00
_cell.angle_gamma   90.00
#
_symmetry.space_group_name_H-M   'P 1'
#
loop_
_entity.id
_entity.type
_entity.pdbx_description
1 polymer ?
#
loop_
_entity_poly.entity_id
_entity_poly.type
_entity_poly.pdbx_seq_one_letter_code
_entity_poly.pdbx_strand_id
1 'polypeptide(L)'
;MKYISLAVLVVQNASLILSIRYVRTLPGDRFFATTAVVMAEILKGVTCLLLIFIQKQGNLRQFAASLYDAILVQYVDTLKLAVPSLIYTLQNNLQYVAISNLPAATFQVTYQLKILTTAVFSVLMLRKSLSRLQWLSLLLLFAGVAIVQVEQQQGGGKPAHKGQGMQQSYMVGLVAVVVSCLSSGFAGVYFEKILKGSTASVWLRNVQLGIFGTLLGLLGLWSTEGAAVAQHGFFFGYTPLVWGVILNQAFGGLLVAVVVKYADNILKGFATS
;
A
#
# COMPACT_ATOMS: atom_id res chain seq x y z
N MET A 1 -18.26 -2.56 13.47
CA MET A 1 -17.17 -1.82 12.77
C MET A 1 -16.28 -2.71 11.93
N LYS A 2 -15.67 -3.78 12.48
CA LYS A 2 -14.74 -4.68 11.77
C LYS A 2 -15.24 -5.18 10.39
N TYR A 3 -16.39 -5.85 10.33
CA TYR A 3 -16.91 -6.43 9.08
C TYR A 3 -17.34 -5.38 8.04
N ILE A 4 -17.95 -4.28 8.50
CA ILE A 4 -18.33 -3.16 7.62
C ILE A 4 -17.07 -2.55 6.98
N SER A 5 -16.02 -2.31 7.76
CA SER A 5 -14.76 -1.75 7.21
C SER A 5 -14.09 -2.68 6.19
N LEU A 6 -14.21 -4.00 6.34
CA LEU A 6 -13.69 -4.99 5.39
C LEU A 6 -14.52 -5.03 4.11
N ALA A 7 -15.85 -5.04 4.21
CA ALA A 7 -16.74 -5.02 3.05
C ALA A 7 -16.51 -3.76 2.21
N VAL A 8 -16.40 -2.60 2.86
CA VAL A 8 -16.09 -1.34 2.17
C VAL A 8 -14.70 -1.40 1.55
N LEU A 9 -13.71 -2.04 2.19
CA LEU A 9 -12.36 -2.17 1.64
C LEU A 9 -12.33 -3.02 0.36
N VAL A 10 -13.10 -4.11 0.32
CA VAL A 10 -13.22 -4.96 -0.89
C VAL A 10 -13.80 -4.15 -2.05
N VAL A 11 -14.93 -3.47 -1.81
CA VAL A 11 -15.61 -2.65 -2.83
C VAL A 11 -14.71 -1.51 -3.29
N GLN A 12 -14.05 -0.84 -2.35
CA GLN A 12 -13.11 0.24 -2.63
C GLN A 12 -11.93 -0.24 -3.49
N ASN A 13 -11.33 -1.37 -3.14
CA ASN A 13 -10.18 -1.93 -3.86
C ASN A 13 -10.56 -2.34 -5.29
N ALA A 14 -11.70 -3.02 -5.46
CA ALA A 14 -12.22 -3.38 -6.78
C ALA A 14 -12.51 -2.13 -7.64
N SER A 15 -13.18 -1.13 -7.06
CA SER A 15 -13.47 0.15 -7.73
C SER A 15 -12.20 0.88 -8.14
N LEU A 16 -11.17 0.91 -7.27
CA LEU A 16 -9.90 1.57 -7.56
C LEU A 16 -9.17 0.94 -8.74
N ILE A 17 -9.08 -0.40 -8.77
CA ILE A 17 -8.41 -1.13 -9.86
C ILE A 17 -9.10 -0.87 -11.20
N LEU A 18 -10.44 -0.95 -11.22
CA LEU A 18 -11.22 -0.70 -12.43
C LEU A 18 -11.07 0.76 -12.90
N SER A 19 -11.10 1.71 -11.97
CA SER A 19 -10.97 3.13 -12.29
C SER A 19 -9.57 3.47 -12.83
N ILE A 20 -8.50 2.93 -12.22
CA ILE A 20 -7.13 3.12 -12.72
C ILE A 20 -6.99 2.53 -14.12
N ARG A 21 -7.52 1.33 -14.35
CA ARG A 21 -7.47 0.69 -15.67
C ARG A 21 -8.20 1.54 -16.70
N TYR A 22 -9.40 2.01 -16.38
CA TYR A 22 -10.20 2.86 -17.27
C TYR A 22 -9.47 4.14 -17.67
N VAL A 23 -8.94 4.88 -16.69
CA VAL A 23 -8.22 6.15 -16.93
C VAL A 23 -6.92 5.92 -17.72
N ARG A 24 -6.25 4.78 -17.54
CA ARG A 24 -5.04 4.45 -18.31
C ARG A 24 -5.30 3.96 -19.74
N THR A 25 -6.51 3.47 -20.04
CA THR A 25 -6.88 2.99 -21.38
C THR A 25 -7.57 4.04 -22.24
N LEU A 26 -7.97 5.18 -21.66
CA LEU A 26 -8.58 6.28 -22.41
C LEU A 26 -7.57 6.90 -23.39
N PRO A 27 -8.00 7.23 -24.63
CA PRO A 27 -7.15 7.95 -25.58
C PRO A 27 -6.94 9.39 -25.10
N GLY A 28 -5.68 9.82 -25.03
CA GLY A 28 -5.28 11.15 -24.58
C GLY A 28 -3.91 11.17 -23.92
N ASP A 29 -3.51 12.34 -23.45
CA ASP A 29 -2.25 12.53 -22.72
C ASP A 29 -2.29 11.78 -21.39
N ARG A 30 -1.26 10.95 -21.15
CA ARG A 30 -1.17 10.13 -19.95
C ARG A 30 -0.68 10.98 -18.78
N PHE A 31 -1.42 10.93 -17.67
CA PHE A 31 -0.98 11.53 -16.41
C PHE A 31 0.21 10.75 -15.83
N PHE A 32 1.08 11.46 -15.12
CA PHE A 32 2.19 10.86 -14.38
C PHE A 32 1.67 10.10 -13.16
N ALA A 33 1.98 8.81 -13.06
CA ALA A 33 1.49 8.00 -11.94
C ALA A 33 2.10 8.46 -10.61
N THR A 34 3.34 8.97 -10.63
CA THR A 34 4.04 9.45 -9.44
C THR A 34 3.40 10.71 -8.86
N THR A 35 2.93 11.64 -9.70
CA THR A 35 2.25 12.86 -9.26
C THR A 35 0.90 12.54 -8.61
N ALA A 36 0.16 11.57 -9.17
CA ALA A 36 -1.11 11.10 -8.61
C ALA A 36 -0.93 10.46 -7.21
N VAL A 37 0.15 9.69 -7.01
CA VAL A 37 0.47 9.10 -5.70
C VAL A 37 0.80 10.20 -4.68
N VAL A 38 1.63 11.19 -5.04
CA VAL A 38 1.93 12.32 -4.16
C VAL A 38 0.65 13.09 -3.79
N MET A 39 -0.22 13.35 -4.76
CA MET A 39 -1.51 14.02 -4.50
C MET A 39 -2.43 13.20 -3.58
N ALA A 40 -2.45 11.87 -3.72
CA ALA A 40 -3.19 11.01 -2.82
C ALA A 40 -2.64 11.06 -1.39
N GLU A 41 -1.32 11.13 -1.19
CA GLU A 41 -0.70 11.33 0.12
C GLU A 41 -1.06 12.69 0.74
N ILE A 42 -1.00 13.76 -0.06
CA ILE A 42 -1.39 15.11 0.38
C ILE A 42 -2.86 15.13 0.81
N LEU A 43 -3.77 14.58 0.01
CA LEU A 43 -5.20 14.53 0.33
C LEU A 43 -5.49 13.70 1.59
N LYS A 44 -4.78 12.58 1.80
CA LYS A 44 -4.85 11.83 3.06
C LYS A 44 -4.40 12.67 4.24
N GLY A 45 -3.28 13.38 4.10
CA GLY A 45 -2.75 14.28 5.11
C GLY A 45 -3.77 15.35 5.50
N VAL A 46 -4.31 16.08 4.51
CA VAL A 46 -5.33 17.11 4.71
C VAL A 46 -6.58 16.53 5.39
N THR A 47 -7.07 15.37 4.93
CA THR A 47 -8.25 14.73 5.52
C THR A 47 -8.01 14.33 6.97
N CYS A 48 -6.82 13.79 7.29
CA CYS A 48 -6.47 13.45 8.67
C CYS A 48 -6.36 14.68 9.56
N LEU A 49 -5.80 15.79 9.07
CA LEU A 49 -5.74 17.05 9.81
C LEU A 49 -7.15 17.60 10.10
N LEU A 50 -8.04 17.57 9.11
CA LEU A 50 -9.45 17.96 9.28
C LEU A 50 -10.16 17.08 10.32
N LEU A 51 -9.96 15.77 10.28
CA LEU A 51 -10.54 14.85 11.26
C LEU A 51 -10.02 15.09 12.68
N ILE A 52 -8.72 15.39 12.84
CA ILE A 52 -8.16 15.75 14.15
C ILE A 52 -8.75 17.07 14.64
N PHE A 53 -8.90 18.06 13.76
CA PHE A 53 -9.50 19.35 14.09
C PHE A 53 -10.96 19.20 14.56
N ILE A 54 -11.75 18.39 13.86
CA ILE A 54 -13.14 18.06 14.24
C ILE A 54 -13.16 17.29 15.58
N GLN A 55 -12.26 16.33 15.80
CA GLN A 55 -12.14 15.59 17.07
C GLN A 55 -11.82 16.50 18.26
N LYS A 56 -11.12 17.61 18.04
CA LYS A 56 -10.79 18.61 19.07
C LYS A 56 -11.84 19.72 19.17
N GLN A 57 -13.05 19.52 18.63
CA GLN A 57 -14.16 20.48 18.66
C GLN A 57 -13.79 21.87 18.11
N GLY A 58 -12.87 21.93 17.14
CA GLY A 58 -12.41 23.19 16.56
C GLY A 58 -11.46 24.03 17.42
N ASN A 59 -10.97 23.50 18.55
CA ASN A 59 -10.03 24.21 19.40
C ASN A 59 -8.61 24.22 18.79
N LEU A 60 -8.23 25.33 18.14
CA LEU A 60 -6.93 25.48 17.46
C LEU A 60 -5.73 25.29 18.40
N ARG A 61 -5.83 25.69 19.68
CA ARG A 61 -4.73 25.53 20.63
C ARG A 61 -4.48 24.05 20.94
N GLN A 62 -5.54 23.28 21.16
CA GLN A 62 -5.40 21.83 21.42
C GLN A 62 -5.00 21.06 20.16
N PHE A 63 -5.44 21.51 18.98
CA PHE A 63 -4.99 20.96 17.69
C PHE A 63 -3.49 21.18 17.49
N ALA A 64 -3.02 22.43 17.62
CA ALA A 64 -1.61 22.78 17.44
C ALA A 64 -0.72 22.11 18.50
N ALA A 65 -1.15 22.09 19.77
CA ALA A 65 -0.44 21.39 20.83
C ALA A 65 -0.36 19.88 20.55
N SER A 66 -1.44 19.25 20.08
CA SER A 66 -1.44 17.83 19.75
C SER A 66 -0.57 17.49 18.53
N LEU A 67 -0.47 18.37 17.53
CA LEU A 67 0.45 18.20 16.42
C LEU A 67 1.90 18.39 16.86
N TYR A 68 2.18 19.44 17.65
CA TYR A 68 3.51 19.73 18.15
C TYR A 68 4.03 18.59 19.03
N ASP A 69 3.22 18.12 19.96
CA ASP A 69 3.57 17.04 20.87
C ASP A 69 3.81 15.72 20.12
N ALA A 70 2.97 15.43 19.11
CA ALA A 70 3.12 14.23 18.31
C ALA A 70 4.29 14.24 17.33
N ILE A 71 4.54 15.37 16.66
CA ILE A 71 5.55 15.45 15.60
C ILE A 71 6.93 15.74 16.19
N LEU A 72 7.03 16.71 17.10
CA LEU A 72 8.29 17.23 17.61
C LEU A 72 8.70 16.63 18.96
N VAL A 73 7.77 16.47 19.90
CA VAL A 73 8.10 15.89 21.22
C VAL A 73 8.22 14.37 21.14
N GLN A 74 7.32 13.71 20.42
CA GLN A 74 7.36 12.26 20.16
C GLN A 74 8.15 11.90 18.90
N TYR A 75 9.30 12.53 18.67
CA TYR A 75 10.14 12.29 17.48
C TYR A 75 10.57 10.82 17.34
N VAL A 76 10.82 10.11 18.45
CA VAL A 76 11.18 8.68 18.46
C VAL A 76 10.08 7.83 17.86
N ASP A 77 8.84 8.18 18.16
CA ASP A 77 7.64 7.49 17.71
C ASP A 77 7.32 7.81 16.24
N THR A 78 7.58 9.04 15.82
CA THR A 78 7.59 9.44 14.41
C THR A 78 8.68 8.70 13.62
N LEU A 79 9.89 8.57 14.17
CA LEU A 79 11.00 7.86 13.54
C LEU A 79 10.73 6.36 13.42
N LYS A 80 10.04 5.75 14.41
CA LYS A 80 9.56 4.37 14.29
C LYS A 80 8.61 4.20 13.09
N LEU A 81 7.80 5.20 12.74
CA LEU A 81 6.95 5.15 11.54
C LEU A 81 7.72 5.36 10.22
N ALA A 82 8.93 5.92 10.27
CA ALA A 82 9.79 5.98 9.09
C ALA A 82 10.24 4.58 8.63
N VAL A 83 10.47 3.67 9.58
CA VAL A 83 10.87 2.27 9.30
C VAL A 83 9.89 1.57 8.35
N PRO A 84 8.58 1.43 8.64
CA PRO A 84 7.65 0.79 7.72
C PRO A 84 7.54 1.54 6.39
N SER A 85 7.59 2.88 6.38
CA SER A 85 7.56 3.66 5.12
C SER A 85 8.76 3.36 4.21
N LEU A 86 9.97 3.31 4.75
CA LEU A 86 11.18 2.96 4.00
C LEU A 86 11.10 1.52 3.47
N ILE A 87 10.61 0.60 4.30
CA ILE A 87 10.44 -0.80 3.90
C ILE A 87 9.38 -0.93 2.80
N TYR A 88 8.29 -0.17 2.85
CA TYR A 88 7.29 -0.15 1.77
C TYR A 88 7.87 0.41 0.46
N THR A 89 8.71 1.44 0.52
CA THR A 89 9.41 1.95 -0.67
C THR A 89 10.36 0.91 -1.24
N LEU A 90 11.15 0.25 -0.39
CA LEU A 90 12.03 -0.83 -0.82
C LEU A 90 11.23 -1.99 -1.43
N GLN A 91 10.13 -2.37 -0.78
CA GLN A 91 9.21 -3.40 -1.28
C GLN A 91 8.70 -3.06 -2.68
N ASN A 92 8.24 -1.83 -2.91
CA ASN A 92 7.75 -1.41 -4.22
C ASN A 92 8.83 -1.52 -5.31
N ASN A 93 10.08 -1.14 -4.99
CA ASN A 93 11.20 -1.25 -5.91
C ASN A 93 11.55 -2.72 -6.21
N LEU A 94 11.62 -3.58 -5.18
CA LEU A 94 11.86 -5.02 -5.34
C LEU A 94 10.74 -5.70 -6.12
N GLN A 95 9.50 -5.24 -5.94
CA GLN A 95 8.36 -5.72 -6.70
C GLN A 95 8.51 -5.39 -8.19
N TYR A 96 8.99 -4.18 -8.53
CA TYR A 96 9.27 -3.82 -9.92
C TYR A 96 10.37 -4.70 -10.53
N VAL A 97 11.48 -4.89 -9.81
CA VAL A 97 12.57 -5.79 -10.23
C VAL A 97 12.05 -7.21 -10.46
N ALA A 98 11.16 -7.71 -9.59
CA ALA A 98 10.57 -9.03 -9.73
C ALA A 98 9.66 -9.13 -10.97
N ILE A 99 8.81 -8.13 -11.23
CA ILE A 99 7.92 -8.09 -12.40
C ILE A 99 8.73 -8.06 -13.71
N SER A 100 9.87 -7.35 -13.74
CA SER A 100 10.72 -7.28 -14.92
C SER A 100 11.50 -8.58 -15.20
N ASN A 101 11.77 -9.39 -14.17
CA ASN A 101 12.62 -10.59 -14.26
C ASN A 101 11.87 -11.92 -14.16
N LEU A 102 10.58 -11.93 -13.80
CA LEU A 102 9.77 -13.14 -13.67
C LEU A 102 8.59 -13.15 -14.66
N PRO A 103 8.21 -14.35 -15.16
CA PRO A 103 6.92 -14.53 -15.80
C PRO A 103 5.78 -14.14 -14.85
N ALA A 104 4.72 -13.53 -15.39
CA ALA A 104 3.58 -13.04 -14.59
C ALA A 104 2.97 -14.13 -13.67
N ALA A 105 2.91 -15.38 -14.13
CA ALA A 105 2.37 -16.50 -13.34
C ALA A 105 3.24 -16.78 -12.10
N THR A 106 4.55 -16.87 -12.29
CA THR A 106 5.51 -17.08 -11.20
C THR A 106 5.48 -15.91 -10.23
N PHE A 107 5.41 -14.67 -10.73
CA PHE A 107 5.33 -13.48 -9.90
C PHE A 107 4.05 -13.47 -9.05
N GLN A 108 2.88 -13.68 -9.65
CA GLN A 108 1.58 -13.64 -8.96
C GLN A 108 1.53 -14.65 -7.83
N VAL A 109 1.80 -15.93 -8.13
CA VAL A 109 1.75 -17.01 -7.13
C VAL A 109 2.76 -16.76 -6.00
N THR A 110 3.98 -16.34 -6.34
CA THR A 110 5.01 -16.09 -5.32
C THR A 110 4.70 -14.86 -4.48
N TYR A 111 4.04 -13.84 -5.04
CA TYR A 111 3.67 -12.63 -4.31
C TYR A 111 2.64 -12.89 -3.21
N GLN A 112 1.79 -13.92 -3.37
CA GLN A 112 0.81 -14.31 -2.34
C GLN A 112 1.44 -14.95 -1.10
N LEU A 113 2.74 -15.30 -1.17
CA LEU A 113 3.53 -15.67 0.01
C LEU A 113 3.49 -14.58 1.08
N LYS A 114 3.27 -13.32 0.69
CA LYS A 114 3.04 -12.19 1.59
C LYS A 114 1.99 -12.46 2.68
N ILE A 115 0.94 -13.21 2.38
CA ILE A 115 -0.11 -13.53 3.37
C ILE A 115 0.49 -14.42 4.48
N LEU A 116 1.26 -15.42 4.09
CA LEU A 116 1.93 -16.33 5.00
C LEU A 116 3.02 -15.61 5.81
N THR A 117 3.84 -14.76 5.17
CA THR A 117 4.86 -13.98 5.89
C THR A 117 4.22 -13.03 6.91
N THR A 118 3.11 -12.37 6.55
CA THR A 118 2.34 -11.52 7.46
C THR A 118 1.80 -12.30 8.67
N ALA A 119 1.30 -13.52 8.45
CA ALA A 119 0.83 -14.38 9.53
C ALA A 119 1.97 -14.80 10.48
N VAL A 120 3.12 -15.22 9.93
CA VAL A 120 4.32 -15.56 10.70
C VAL A 120 4.78 -14.36 11.55
N PHE A 121 4.94 -13.19 10.94
CA PHE A 121 5.32 -11.99 11.68
C PHE A 121 4.27 -11.57 12.72
N SER A 122 2.99 -11.78 12.45
CA SER A 122 1.92 -11.50 13.43
C SER A 122 2.05 -12.38 14.67
N VAL A 123 2.39 -13.65 14.52
CA VAL A 123 2.65 -14.55 15.67
C VAL A 123 3.92 -14.13 16.40
N LEU A 124 5.00 -13.84 15.68
CA LEU A 124 6.30 -13.50 16.27
C LEU A 124 6.33 -12.12 16.96
N MET A 125 5.78 -11.09 16.33
CA MET A 125 5.94 -9.69 16.76
C MET A 125 4.79 -9.16 17.63
N LEU A 126 3.56 -9.62 17.37
CA LEU A 126 2.35 -9.27 18.14
C LEU A 126 1.97 -10.35 19.17
N ARG A 127 2.72 -11.46 19.23
CA ARG A 127 2.45 -12.61 20.13
C ARG A 127 1.02 -13.15 20.01
N LYS A 128 0.45 -13.13 18.80
CA LYS A 128 -0.87 -13.71 18.55
C LYS A 128 -0.78 -15.23 18.53
N SER A 129 -1.71 -15.90 19.21
CA SER A 129 -1.87 -17.36 19.13
C SER A 129 -2.83 -17.71 17.99
N LEU A 130 -2.31 -18.29 16.91
CA LEU A 130 -3.12 -18.84 15.82
C LEU A 130 -3.38 -20.34 16.06
N SER A 131 -4.64 -20.76 15.96
CA SER A 131 -5.02 -22.17 16.10
C SER A 131 -4.56 -22.99 14.89
N ARG A 132 -4.47 -24.33 15.05
CA ARG A 132 -4.11 -25.24 13.95
C ARG A 132 -5.08 -25.11 12.75
N LEU A 133 -6.36 -24.88 13.02
CA LEU A 133 -7.35 -24.61 11.95
C LEU A 133 -7.10 -23.26 11.25
N GLN A 134 -6.70 -22.22 11.98
CA GLN A 134 -6.37 -20.93 11.37
C GLN A 134 -5.14 -21.04 10.46
N TRP A 135 -4.12 -21.78 10.87
CA TRP A 135 -2.98 -22.11 10.01
C TRP A 135 -3.40 -22.87 8.76
N LEU A 136 -4.28 -23.87 8.91
CA LEU A 136 -4.79 -24.63 7.76
C LEU A 136 -5.62 -23.74 6.82
N SER A 137 -6.42 -22.82 7.35
CA SER A 137 -7.17 -21.85 6.55
C SER A 137 -6.29 -20.87 5.78
N LEU A 138 -5.14 -20.48 6.34
CA LEU A 138 -4.15 -19.62 5.67
C LEU A 138 -3.48 -20.36 4.50
N LEU A 139 -3.11 -21.62 4.71
CA LEU A 139 -2.54 -22.46 3.66
C LEU A 139 -3.56 -22.74 2.55
N LEU A 140 -4.81 -23.01 2.93
CA LEU A 140 -5.90 -23.21 1.98
C LEU A 140 -6.17 -21.95 1.16
N LEU A 141 -6.16 -20.77 1.78
CA LEU A 141 -6.28 -19.50 1.07
C LEU A 141 -5.13 -19.32 0.07
N PHE A 142 -3.89 -19.51 0.51
CA PHE A 142 -2.72 -19.38 -0.37
C PHE A 142 -2.83 -20.32 -1.58
N ALA A 143 -3.23 -21.58 -1.35
CA ALA A 143 -3.45 -22.54 -2.43
C ALA A 143 -4.59 -22.11 -3.37
N GLY A 144 -5.74 -21.69 -2.83
CA GLY A 144 -6.88 -21.25 -3.63
C GLY A 144 -6.54 -20.05 -4.52
N VAL A 145 -5.84 -19.06 -3.97
CA VAL A 145 -5.40 -17.87 -4.70
C VAL A 145 -4.36 -18.24 -5.76
N ALA A 146 -3.42 -19.13 -5.45
CA ALA A 146 -2.44 -19.62 -6.42
C ALA A 146 -3.12 -20.34 -7.61
N ILE A 147 -4.13 -21.18 -7.34
CA ILE A 147 -4.89 -21.88 -8.39
C ILE A 147 -5.62 -20.90 -9.30
N VAL A 148 -6.39 -19.97 -8.72
CA VAL A 148 -7.14 -18.95 -9.49
C VAL A 148 -6.20 -18.12 -10.38
N GLN A 149 -5.03 -17.76 -9.86
CA GLN A 149 -4.03 -16.99 -10.61
C GLN A 149 -3.41 -17.78 -11.77
N VAL A 150 -3.23 -19.10 -11.62
CA VAL A 150 -2.78 -19.97 -12.71
C VAL A 150 -3.84 -20.09 -13.81
N GLU A 151 -5.12 -20.25 -13.45
CA GLU A 151 -6.22 -20.33 -14.43
C GLU A 151 -6.47 -19.02 -15.18
N GLN A 152 -6.46 -17.87 -14.50
CA GLN A 152 -6.67 -16.55 -15.14
C GLN A 152 -5.66 -16.27 -16.25
N GLN A 153 -4.46 -16.84 -16.16
CA GLN A 153 -3.42 -16.69 -17.18
C GLN A 153 -3.51 -17.72 -18.31
N GLN A 154 -4.17 -18.87 -18.09
CA GLN A 154 -4.47 -19.84 -19.16
C GLN A 154 -5.66 -19.40 -20.03
N GLY A 155 -6.62 -18.66 -19.47
CA GLY A 155 -7.77 -18.10 -20.19
C GLY A 155 -7.49 -16.81 -20.97
N GLY A 156 -6.36 -16.14 -20.73
CA GLY A 156 -5.90 -14.99 -21.49
C GLY A 156 -4.92 -15.43 -22.58
N GLY A 157 -5.30 -15.29 -23.85
CA GLY A 157 -4.52 -15.72 -25.01
C GLY A 157 -3.01 -15.40 -24.88
N LYS A 158 -2.18 -16.40 -25.22
CA LYS A 158 -0.71 -16.35 -25.24
C LYS A 158 -0.21 -14.97 -25.72
N PRO A 159 0.63 -14.25 -24.95
CA PRO A 159 1.48 -13.24 -25.56
C PRO A 159 2.56 -14.00 -26.33
N ALA A 160 2.38 -14.08 -27.65
CA ALA A 160 3.46 -14.39 -28.56
C ALA A 160 4.43 -13.21 -28.59
N HIS A 161 5.38 -13.16 -27.65
CA HIS A 161 6.61 -12.39 -27.81
C HIS A 161 7.80 -13.17 -27.21
N LYS A 162 8.30 -14.12 -28.01
CA LYS A 162 9.74 -14.35 -28.08
C LYS A 162 10.32 -13.16 -28.87
N GLY A 163 10.97 -12.21 -28.19
CA GLY A 163 11.61 -11.09 -28.88
C GLY A 163 12.23 -10.05 -27.96
N GLN A 164 13.56 -10.13 -27.84
CA GLN A 164 14.53 -9.05 -27.60
C GLN A 164 14.71 -8.48 -26.17
N GLY A 165 15.90 -8.75 -25.60
CA GLY A 165 16.74 -7.63 -25.14
C GLY A 165 16.85 -7.30 -23.65
N MET A 166 16.48 -8.17 -22.71
CA MET A 166 16.88 -7.98 -21.31
C MET A 166 17.22 -9.34 -20.71
N GLN A 167 18.41 -9.47 -20.13
CA GLN A 167 18.91 -10.69 -19.52
C GLN A 167 18.07 -11.01 -18.27
N GLN A 168 16.89 -11.62 -18.48
CA GLN A 168 15.94 -11.96 -17.43
C GLN A 168 16.60 -12.94 -16.48
N SER A 169 17.05 -12.42 -15.34
CA SER A 169 17.73 -13.22 -14.32
C SER A 169 16.66 -13.82 -13.41
N TYR A 170 16.17 -15.01 -13.77
CA TYR A 170 15.09 -15.69 -13.04
C TYR A 170 15.36 -15.76 -11.53
N MET A 171 16.61 -16.03 -11.13
CA MET A 171 17.03 -16.04 -9.71
C MET A 171 16.92 -14.65 -9.05
N VAL A 172 17.31 -13.58 -9.75
CA VAL A 172 17.19 -12.20 -9.23
C VAL A 172 15.72 -11.85 -9.03
N GLY A 173 14.86 -12.23 -9.97
CA GLY A 173 13.41 -12.05 -9.85
C GLY A 173 12.81 -12.81 -8.67
N LEU A 174 13.19 -14.09 -8.48
CA LEU A 174 12.72 -14.91 -7.37
C LEU A 174 13.19 -14.36 -6.01
N VAL A 175 14.46 -14.00 -5.88
CA VAL A 175 14.98 -13.41 -4.65
C VAL A 175 14.29 -12.07 -4.36
N ALA A 176 14.10 -11.23 -5.38
CA ALA A 176 13.42 -9.95 -5.23
C ALA A 176 11.98 -10.09 -4.74
N VAL A 177 11.19 -11.04 -5.28
CA VAL A 177 9.80 -11.25 -4.83
C VAL A 177 9.73 -11.82 -3.41
N VAL A 178 10.63 -12.72 -3.04
CA VAL A 178 10.67 -13.30 -1.67
C VAL A 178 11.05 -12.23 -0.66
N VAL A 179 12.10 -11.44 -0.92
CA VAL A 179 12.52 -10.33 -0.05
C VAL A 179 11.42 -9.29 0.04
N SER A 180 10.74 -8.97 -1.07
CA SER A 180 9.56 -8.10 -1.08
C SER A 180 8.41 -8.64 -0.21
N CYS A 181 8.12 -9.94 -0.26
CA CYS A 181 7.05 -10.53 0.55
C CYS A 181 7.38 -10.53 2.05
N LEU A 182 8.63 -10.81 2.40
CA LEU A 182 9.10 -10.77 3.79
C LEU A 182 9.07 -9.33 4.33
N SER A 183 9.57 -8.38 3.55
CA SER A 183 9.61 -6.96 3.92
C SER A 183 8.20 -6.39 4.08
N SER A 184 7.28 -6.76 3.18
CA SER A 184 5.87 -6.35 3.27
C SER A 184 5.18 -6.91 4.52
N GLY A 185 5.38 -8.19 4.82
CA GLY A 185 4.82 -8.83 6.01
C GLY A 185 5.33 -8.19 7.30
N PHE A 186 6.64 -7.94 7.38
CA PHE A 186 7.26 -7.25 8.50
C PHE A 186 6.72 -5.82 8.67
N ALA A 187 6.74 -5.00 7.61
CA ALA A 187 6.30 -3.61 7.66
C ALA A 187 4.82 -3.48 8.06
N GLY A 188 3.96 -4.37 7.52
CA GLY A 188 2.55 -4.43 7.86
C GLY A 188 2.32 -4.69 9.35
N VAL A 189 2.95 -5.74 9.88
CA VAL A 189 2.81 -6.13 11.29
C VAL A 189 3.47 -5.14 12.23
N TYR A 190 4.62 -4.58 11.85
CA TYR A 190 5.29 -3.52 12.61
C TYR A 190 4.43 -2.27 12.72
N PHE A 191 3.79 -1.85 11.61
CA PHE A 191 2.84 -0.74 11.62
C PHE A 191 1.64 -1.03 12.52
N GLU A 192 1.07 -2.24 12.49
CA GLU A 192 0.00 -2.64 13.41
C GLU A 192 0.44 -2.60 14.87
N LYS A 193 1.67 -3.03 15.17
CA LYS A 193 2.23 -2.98 16.53
C LYS A 193 2.35 -1.54 17.04
N ILE A 194 2.81 -0.61 16.21
CA ILE A 194 2.88 0.81 16.59
C ILE A 194 1.48 1.41 16.76
N LEU A 195 0.59 1.11 15.82
CA LEU A 195 -0.76 1.68 15.80
C LEU A 195 -1.62 1.18 16.96
N LYS A 196 -1.47 -0.09 17.37
CA LYS A 196 -2.20 -0.68 18.50
C LYS A 196 -1.50 -0.53 19.85
N GLY A 197 -0.17 -0.34 19.86
CA GLY A 197 0.63 -0.19 21.07
C GLY A 197 0.69 1.23 21.64
N SER A 198 0.08 2.21 20.97
CA SER A 198 0.09 3.62 21.38
C SER A 198 -1.32 4.15 21.65
N THR A 199 -1.45 5.07 22.60
CA THR A 199 -2.69 5.82 22.88
C THR A 199 -2.96 6.94 21.87
N ALA A 200 -2.01 7.22 20.97
CA ALA A 200 -2.13 8.26 19.97
C ALA A 200 -3.28 7.98 18.97
N SER A 201 -3.91 9.04 18.48
CA SER A 201 -4.98 8.93 17.48
C SER A 201 -4.47 8.29 16.19
N VAL A 202 -5.28 7.43 15.57
CA VAL A 202 -4.94 6.79 14.28
C VAL A 202 -4.72 7.82 13.19
N TRP A 203 -5.45 8.93 13.21
CA TRP A 203 -5.27 10.03 12.27
C TRP A 203 -3.92 10.70 12.43
N LEU A 204 -3.43 10.83 13.67
CA LEU A 204 -2.13 11.43 13.97
C LEU A 204 -0.98 10.54 13.48
N ARG A 205 -1.10 9.23 13.71
CA ARG A 205 -0.18 8.22 13.15
C ARG A 205 -0.18 8.23 11.62
N ASN A 206 -1.35 8.43 11.03
CA ASN A 206 -1.49 8.52 9.58
C ASN A 206 -0.93 9.82 9.00
N VAL A 207 -0.97 10.94 9.75
CA VAL A 207 -0.26 12.18 9.39
C VAL A 207 1.26 11.95 9.43
N GLN A 208 1.79 11.37 10.51
CA GLN A 208 3.22 11.04 10.61
C GLN A 208 3.68 10.13 9.47
N LEU A 209 2.91 9.07 9.19
CA LEU A 209 3.18 8.18 8.06
C LEU A 209 3.07 8.90 6.71
N GLY A 210 2.07 9.76 6.54
CA GLY A 210 1.84 10.55 5.33
C GLY A 210 2.94 11.58 5.05
N ILE A 211 3.58 12.15 6.08
CA ILE A 211 4.75 13.02 5.91
C ILE A 211 5.89 12.25 5.25
N PHE A 212 6.25 11.09 5.79
CA PHE A 212 7.29 10.24 5.18
C PHE A 212 6.86 9.70 3.80
N GLY A 213 5.58 9.33 3.64
CA GLY A 213 5.03 8.86 2.37
C GLY A 213 5.11 9.93 1.28
N THR A 214 4.77 11.17 1.61
CA THR A 214 4.85 12.32 0.69
C THR A 214 6.30 12.62 0.32
N LEU A 215 7.21 12.63 1.30
CA LEU A 215 8.64 12.84 1.05
C LEU A 215 9.22 11.77 0.12
N LEU A 216 8.96 10.50 0.41
CA LEU A 216 9.41 9.38 -0.42
C LEU A 216 8.75 9.39 -1.80
N GLY A 217 7.47 9.78 -1.90
CA GLY A 217 6.76 9.95 -3.16
C GLY A 217 7.35 11.06 -4.03
N LEU A 218 7.71 12.20 -3.44
CA LEU A 218 8.37 13.31 -4.13
C LEU A 218 9.77 12.93 -4.60
N LEU A 219 10.55 12.23 -3.75
CA LEU A 219 11.87 11.70 -4.15
C LEU A 219 11.73 10.70 -5.31
N GLY A 220 10.72 9.82 -5.24
CA GLY A 220 10.38 8.90 -6.32
C GLY A 220 10.09 9.65 -7.62
N LEU A 221 9.15 10.60 -7.57
CA LEU A 221 8.81 11.46 -8.70
C LEU A 221 10.03 12.14 -9.32
N TRP A 222 10.91 12.70 -8.49
CA TRP A 222 12.10 13.38 -8.97
C TRP A 222 13.06 12.39 -9.66
N SER A 223 13.22 11.20 -9.10
CA SER A 223 14.14 10.18 -9.65
C SER A 223 13.67 9.56 -10.97
N THR A 224 12.37 9.32 -11.16
CA THR A 224 11.86 8.63 -12.36
C THR A 224 11.29 9.57 -13.42
N GLU A 225 10.53 10.59 -13.02
CA GLU A 225 9.72 11.41 -13.94
C GLU A 225 10.04 12.91 -13.84
N GLY A 226 11.07 13.31 -13.07
CA GLY A 226 11.37 14.71 -12.77
C GLY A 226 11.58 15.59 -13.99
N ALA A 227 12.31 15.10 -15.01
CA ALA A 227 12.53 15.85 -16.25
C ALA A 227 11.24 16.01 -17.07
N ALA A 228 10.41 14.98 -17.14
CA ALA A 228 9.14 15.01 -17.86
C ALA A 228 8.12 15.94 -17.18
N VAL A 229 8.07 15.91 -15.83
CA VAL A 229 7.26 16.81 -15.00
C VAL A 229 7.72 18.26 -15.14
N ALA A 230 9.04 18.52 -15.23
CA ALA A 230 9.55 19.87 -15.44
C ALA A 230 9.16 20.45 -16.80
N GLN A 231 9.04 19.61 -17.83
CA GLN A 231 8.68 20.02 -19.19
C GLN A 231 7.17 20.20 -19.39
N HIS A 232 6.35 19.30 -18.87
CA HIS A 232 4.91 19.26 -19.13
C HIS A 232 4.06 19.83 -17.98
N GLY A 233 4.67 19.98 -16.80
CA GLY A 233 4.01 20.40 -15.56
C GLY A 233 3.52 19.23 -14.71
N PHE A 234 3.37 19.48 -13.40
CA PHE A 234 2.98 18.48 -12.40
C PHE A 234 1.57 17.90 -12.62
N PHE A 235 0.64 18.73 -13.12
CA PHE A 235 -0.77 18.36 -13.33
C PHE A 235 -1.08 17.99 -14.78
N PHE A 236 -0.06 17.64 -15.57
CA PHE A 236 -0.25 17.26 -16.95
C PHE A 236 -1.12 15.98 -17.08
N GLY A 237 -2.10 16.00 -17.98
CA GLY A 237 -3.04 14.89 -18.20
C GLY A 237 -4.09 14.69 -17.10
N TYR A 238 -4.23 15.63 -16.15
CA TYR A 238 -5.24 15.52 -15.09
C TYR A 238 -6.63 15.82 -15.63
N THR A 239 -7.49 14.82 -15.60
CA THR A 239 -8.93 14.93 -15.89
C THR A 239 -9.74 14.80 -14.60
N PRO A 240 -11.05 15.16 -14.59
CA PRO A 240 -11.92 14.91 -13.44
C PRO A 240 -11.94 13.43 -13.02
N LEU A 241 -11.75 12.51 -13.97
CA LEU A 241 -11.62 11.08 -13.70
C LEU A 241 -10.33 10.74 -12.96
N VAL A 242 -9.20 11.37 -13.32
CA VAL A 242 -7.93 11.25 -12.57
C VAL A 242 -8.11 11.72 -11.13
N TRP A 243 -8.78 12.85 -10.92
CA TRP A 243 -9.12 13.31 -9.57
C TRP A 243 -10.01 12.32 -8.81
N GLY A 244 -10.99 11.71 -9.48
CA GLY A 244 -11.80 10.64 -8.90
C GLY A 244 -10.96 9.44 -8.45
N VAL A 245 -9.98 9.02 -9.26
CA VAL A 245 -9.03 7.95 -8.89
C VAL A 245 -8.19 8.35 -7.69
N ILE A 246 -7.64 9.57 -7.67
CA ILE A 246 -6.82 10.07 -6.56
C ILE A 246 -7.64 10.13 -5.26
N LEU A 247 -8.87 10.61 -5.31
CA LEU A 247 -9.78 10.66 -4.16
C LEU A 247 -10.10 9.24 -3.65
N ASN A 248 -10.41 8.31 -4.55
CA ASN A 248 -10.67 6.93 -4.20
C ASN A 248 -9.43 6.25 -3.59
N GLN A 249 -8.24 6.55 -4.11
CA GLN A 249 -6.97 6.06 -3.57
C GLN A 249 -6.69 6.62 -2.17
N ALA A 250 -6.92 7.93 -1.95
CA ALA A 250 -6.79 8.56 -0.65
C ALA A 250 -7.76 7.95 0.36
N PHE A 251 -9.04 7.79 -0.02
CA PHE A 251 -10.07 7.14 0.79
C PHE A 251 -9.69 5.70 1.16
N GLY A 252 -9.23 4.91 0.19
CA GLY A 252 -8.74 3.55 0.43
C GLY A 252 -7.60 3.49 1.44
N GLY A 253 -6.63 4.41 1.34
CA GLY A 253 -5.52 4.47 2.30
C GLY A 253 -5.97 4.80 3.73
N LEU A 254 -6.94 5.71 3.91
CA LEU A 254 -7.53 5.99 5.23
C LEU A 254 -8.31 4.79 5.77
N LEU A 255 -9.06 4.12 4.89
CA LEU A 255 -9.83 2.93 5.24
C LEU A 255 -8.91 1.79 5.67
N VAL A 256 -7.75 1.61 5.04
CA VAL A 256 -6.73 0.64 5.47
C VAL A 256 -6.27 0.93 6.90
N ALA A 257 -6.02 2.19 7.27
CA ALA A 257 -5.63 2.54 8.64
C ALA A 257 -6.74 2.18 9.65
N VAL A 258 -8.00 2.42 9.30
CA VAL A 258 -9.18 2.03 10.10
C VAL A 258 -9.30 0.51 10.22
N VAL A 259 -9.15 -0.23 9.11
CA VAL A 259 -9.19 -1.69 9.10
C VAL A 259 -8.07 -2.28 9.95
N VAL A 260 -6.83 -1.77 9.85
CA VAL A 260 -5.72 -2.24 10.69
C VAL A 260 -5.98 -1.94 12.17
N LYS A 261 -6.66 -0.84 12.51
CA LYS A 261 -7.05 -0.52 13.89
C LYS A 261 -8.06 -1.50 14.46
N TYR A 262 -9.15 -1.77 13.74
CA TYR A 262 -10.33 -2.51 14.24
C TYR A 262 -10.36 -4.00 13.86
N ALA A 263 -9.61 -4.38 12.83
CA ALA A 263 -9.34 -5.74 12.43
C ALA A 263 -7.86 -6.02 12.68
N ASP A 264 -7.16 -6.66 11.73
CA ASP A 264 -5.75 -7.01 11.79
C ASP A 264 -5.19 -7.08 10.37
N ASN A 265 -3.87 -7.02 10.19
CA ASN A 265 -3.27 -7.13 8.85
C ASN A 265 -3.53 -8.47 8.16
N ILE A 266 -3.70 -9.55 8.93
CA ILE A 266 -4.08 -10.86 8.38
C ILE A 266 -5.44 -10.74 7.68
N LEU A 267 -6.43 -10.17 8.35
CA LEU A 267 -7.79 -10.05 7.81
C LEU A 267 -7.88 -9.04 6.67
N LYS A 268 -7.05 -7.99 6.69
CA LYS A 268 -6.84 -7.11 5.54
C LYS A 268 -6.33 -7.92 4.35
N GLY A 269 -5.32 -8.78 4.56
CA GLY A 269 -4.80 -9.69 3.56
C GLY A 269 -5.89 -10.54 2.94
N PHE A 270 -6.71 -11.22 3.75
CA PHE A 270 -7.86 -12.01 3.28
C PHE A 270 -8.85 -11.20 2.44
N ALA A 271 -9.12 -9.94 2.79
CA ALA A 271 -10.08 -9.10 2.08
C ALA A 271 -9.53 -8.49 0.77
N THR A 272 -8.21 -8.40 0.62
CA THR A 272 -7.57 -7.77 -0.55
C THR A 272 -6.87 -8.76 -1.49
N SER A 273 -6.87 -10.04 -1.16
CA SER A 273 -6.27 -11.11 -1.98
C SER A 273 -7.27 -11.65 -2.99
#